data_AF-A0A7V4NAQ1-F1
#
_entry.id   AF-A0A7V4NAQ1-F1
#
_cell.length_a   1.000
_cell.length_b   1.000
_cell.length_c   1.000
_cell.angle_alpha   90.00
_cell.angle_beta   90.00
_cell.angle_gamma   90.00
#
_symmetry.space_group_name_H-M   'P 1'
#
loop_
_entity.id
_entity.type
_entity.pdbx_description
1 polymer ?
#
loop_
_entity_poly.entity_id
_entity_poly.type
_entity_poly.pdbx_seq_one_letter_code
_entity_poly.pdbx_strand_id
1 'polypeptide(L)'
;MRGKFLAFCLVVVFFGCSLKLQRSYGPIEPNPPEGKWYKVAVLPVSDYTPFSLEDALGRRPLVEEAIEDALFSLGFVPVPKEDVWAFLTKKGVIREVSPISISPATRVLAKEASGDWTPAMKRHLEEALRQNLAIQTLKEKPTSPLSQEVLR
;
A
#
# COMPACT_ATOMS: atom_id res chain seq x y z
N MET A 1 7.90 40.39 -59.99
CA MET A 1 7.73 40.70 -58.55
C MET A 1 7.30 39.51 -57.67
N ARG A 2 6.99 38.32 -58.23
CA ARG A 2 6.52 37.14 -57.46
C ARG A 2 7.59 36.43 -56.63
N GLY A 3 8.84 36.37 -57.09
CA GLY A 3 9.93 35.67 -56.39
C GLY A 3 10.41 36.34 -55.09
N LYS A 4 10.27 37.68 -54.99
CA LYS A 4 10.68 38.44 -53.79
C LYS A 4 9.73 38.22 -52.60
N PHE A 5 8.44 38.00 -52.87
CA PHE A 5 7.45 37.68 -51.83
C PHE A 5 7.64 36.25 -51.29
N LEU A 6 7.96 35.29 -52.15
CA LEU A 6 8.19 33.91 -51.71
C LEU A 6 9.42 33.79 -50.79
N ALA A 7 10.49 34.52 -51.11
CA ALA A 7 11.69 34.57 -50.27
C ALA A 7 11.41 35.21 -48.90
N PHE A 8 10.57 36.24 -48.85
CA PHE A 8 10.20 36.90 -47.59
C PHE A 8 9.37 35.98 -46.68
N CYS A 9 8.40 35.25 -47.24
CA CYS A 9 7.62 34.27 -46.48
C CYS A 9 8.49 33.13 -45.92
N LEU A 10 9.48 32.65 -46.68
CA LEU A 10 10.35 31.57 -46.26
C LEU A 10 11.23 31.99 -45.06
N VAL A 11 11.74 33.21 -45.05
CA VAL A 11 12.53 33.76 -43.93
C VAL A 11 11.70 33.83 -42.64
N VAL A 12 10.45 34.28 -42.71
CA VAL A 12 9.59 34.41 -41.51
C VAL A 12 9.30 33.05 -40.85
N VAL A 13 9.21 31.97 -41.63
CA VAL A 13 8.99 30.61 -41.11
C VAL A 13 10.21 30.09 -40.34
N PHE A 14 11.43 30.45 -40.74
CA PHE A 14 12.65 29.98 -40.08
C PHE A 14 12.97 30.71 -38.76
N PHE A 15 12.44 31.92 -38.53
CA PHE A 15 12.66 32.68 -37.29
C PHE A 15 11.54 32.52 -36.24
N GLY A 16 10.50 31.70 -36.51
CA GLY A 16 9.34 31.53 -35.63
C GLY A 16 9.53 30.57 -34.45
N CYS A 17 10.74 30.06 -34.20
CA CYS A 17 10.97 29.08 -33.12
C CYS A 17 11.02 29.79 -31.76
N SER A 18 9.84 30.02 -31.18
CA SER A 18 9.67 30.53 -29.82
C SER A 18 10.17 29.49 -28.80
N LEU A 19 11.45 29.57 -28.45
CA LEU A 19 12.04 28.78 -27.36
C LEU A 19 11.37 29.15 -26.03
N LYS A 20 10.44 28.30 -25.58
CA LYS A 20 9.91 28.36 -24.22
C LYS A 20 10.94 27.77 -23.27
N LEU A 21 11.75 28.63 -22.67
CA LEU A 21 12.66 28.25 -21.59
C LEU A 21 11.83 28.05 -20.30
N GLN A 22 11.44 26.82 -20.01
CA GLN A 22 10.82 26.47 -18.74
C GLN A 22 11.93 26.28 -17.70
N ARG A 23 12.15 27.29 -16.84
CA ARG A 23 13.04 27.13 -15.67
C ARG A 23 12.34 26.26 -14.65
N SER A 24 12.81 25.03 -14.46
CA SER A 24 12.46 24.25 -13.27
C SER A 24 13.20 24.84 -12.08
N TYR A 25 12.47 25.36 -11.10
CA TYR A 25 13.05 25.57 -9.78
C TYR A 25 13.40 24.19 -9.22
N GLY A 26 14.60 24.06 -8.66
CA GLY A 26 15.00 22.84 -7.98
C GLY A 26 14.03 22.50 -6.84
N PRO A 27 14.04 21.25 -6.35
CA PRO A 27 13.25 20.88 -5.18
C PRO A 27 13.48 21.89 -4.06
N ILE A 28 12.42 22.39 -3.45
CA ILE A 28 12.53 23.24 -2.26
C ILE A 28 13.12 22.35 -1.17
N GLU A 29 14.37 22.59 -0.80
CA GLU A 29 14.98 21.93 0.35
C GLU A 29 14.29 22.45 1.61
N PRO A 30 13.57 21.61 2.36
CA PRO A 30 12.92 22.06 3.58
C PRO A 30 13.99 22.40 4.61
N ASN A 31 13.81 23.53 5.29
CA ASN A 31 14.71 23.95 6.36
C ASN A 31 14.31 23.25 7.65
N PRO A 32 15.13 22.33 8.20
CA PRO A 32 14.79 21.65 9.42
C PRO A 32 14.82 22.60 10.63
N PRO A 33 13.95 22.38 11.62
CA PRO A 33 14.02 23.12 12.88
C PRO A 33 15.41 22.95 13.50
N GLU A 34 16.00 24.07 13.94
CA GLU A 34 17.34 24.10 14.56
C GLU A 34 18.49 23.60 13.66
N GLY A 35 18.28 23.46 12.35
CA GLY A 35 19.29 22.97 11.42
C GLY A 35 19.57 21.46 11.53
N LYS A 36 18.71 20.70 12.22
CA LYS A 36 18.88 19.26 12.43
C LYS A 36 17.67 18.48 11.95
N TRP A 37 17.91 17.44 11.16
CA TRP A 37 16.87 16.50 10.75
C TRP A 37 16.47 15.60 11.90
N TYR A 38 15.18 15.56 12.21
CA TYR A 38 14.63 14.69 13.25
C TYR A 38 13.93 13.50 12.62
N LYS A 39 14.18 12.30 13.15
CA LYS A 39 13.45 11.09 12.73
C LYS A 39 12.12 11.01 13.47
N VAL A 40 11.04 10.75 12.73
CA VAL A 40 9.69 10.59 13.29
C VAL A 40 9.12 9.26 12.83
N ALA A 41 8.55 8.51 13.77
CA ALA A 41 7.80 7.29 13.46
C ALA A 41 6.31 7.65 13.35
N VAL A 42 5.73 7.46 12.16
CA VAL A 42 4.28 7.57 11.96
C VAL A 42 3.67 6.21 12.26
N LEU A 43 2.67 6.21 13.15
CA LEU A 43 1.96 4.97 13.48
C LEU A 43 0.96 4.64 12.36
N PRO A 44 0.77 3.36 12.03
CA PRO A 44 -0.21 2.96 11.03
C PRO A 44 -1.60 3.43 11.44
N VAL A 45 -2.33 4.04 10.49
CA VAL A 45 -3.60 4.69 10.80
C VAL A 45 -4.66 3.62 11.06
N SER A 46 -5.19 3.60 12.29
CA SER A 46 -6.32 2.76 12.64
C SER A 46 -7.60 3.44 12.15
N ASP A 47 -7.96 3.19 10.90
CA ASP A 47 -9.24 3.64 10.38
C ASP A 47 -10.37 2.84 11.05
N TYR A 48 -11.07 3.47 12.01
CA TYR A 48 -12.24 2.92 12.71
C TYR A 48 -13.56 3.33 12.05
N THR A 49 -13.51 3.96 10.88
CA THR A 49 -14.72 4.46 10.25
C THR A 49 -15.57 3.31 9.68
N PRO A 50 -16.91 3.37 9.79
CA PRO A 50 -17.81 2.31 9.35
C PRO A 50 -18.07 2.37 7.82
N PHE A 51 -17.06 2.65 7.01
CA PHE A 51 -17.19 2.74 5.55
C PHE A 51 -16.93 1.39 4.87
N SER A 52 -17.27 1.32 3.58
CA SER A 52 -17.06 0.15 2.75
C SER A 52 -15.57 -0.21 2.69
N LEU A 53 -15.25 -1.50 2.54
CA LEU A 53 -13.87 -2.00 2.45
C LEU A 53 -13.08 -1.34 1.31
N GLU A 54 -13.78 -0.95 0.24
CA GLU A 54 -13.23 -0.26 -0.93
C GLU A 54 -12.81 1.18 -0.62
N ASP A 55 -13.63 1.91 0.14
CA ASP A 55 -13.32 3.29 0.57
C ASP A 55 -12.14 3.33 1.55
N ALA A 56 -12.06 2.35 2.44
CA ALA A 56 -10.97 2.24 3.42
C ALA A 56 -9.61 1.93 2.76
N LEU A 57 -9.60 1.11 1.69
CA LEU A 57 -8.39 0.76 0.95
C LEU A 57 -7.83 1.93 0.15
N GLY A 58 -8.69 2.80 -0.39
CA GLY A 58 -8.26 3.98 -1.14
C GLY A 58 -7.76 5.12 -0.25
N ARG A 59 -8.42 5.41 0.88
CA ARG A 59 -8.14 6.62 1.68
C ARG A 59 -6.91 6.51 2.56
N ARG A 60 -6.63 5.32 3.11
CA ARG A 60 -5.48 5.10 4.00
C ARG A 60 -4.13 5.49 3.39
N PRO A 61 -3.73 4.98 2.21
CA PRO A 61 -2.43 5.33 1.64
C PRO A 61 -2.30 6.82 1.34
N LEU A 62 -3.37 7.48 0.86
CA LEU A 62 -3.36 8.91 0.56
C LEU A 62 -3.18 9.78 1.83
N VAL A 63 -3.84 9.41 2.93
CA VAL A 63 -3.71 10.16 4.18
C VAL A 63 -2.32 9.98 4.77
N GLU A 64 -1.78 8.76 4.73
CA GLU A 64 -0.43 8.48 5.20
C GLU A 64 0.63 9.23 4.38
N GLU A 65 0.52 9.22 3.05
CA GLU A 65 1.41 9.97 2.15
C GLU A 65 1.35 11.47 2.42
N ALA A 66 0.15 12.04 2.57
CA ALA A 66 -0.02 13.46 2.87
C ALA A 66 0.62 13.86 4.23
N ILE A 67 0.59 12.96 5.22
CA ILE A 67 1.23 13.19 6.52
C ILE A 67 2.76 13.12 6.39
N GLU A 68 3.28 12.13 5.68
CA GLU A 68 4.72 11.96 5.44
C GLU A 68 5.30 13.16 4.68
N ASP A 69 4.60 13.63 3.64
CA ASP A 69 4.97 14.82 2.88
C ASP A 69 4.95 16.08 3.75
N ALA A 70 3.91 16.24 4.59
CA ALA A 70 3.82 17.37 5.51
C ALA A 70 4.98 17.37 6.51
N LEU A 71 5.31 16.19 7.08
CA LEU A 71 6.45 16.04 7.99
C LEU A 71 7.78 16.34 7.29
N PHE A 72 7.95 15.86 6.06
CA PHE A 72 9.14 16.13 5.27
C PHE A 72 9.31 17.63 4.98
N SER A 73 8.22 18.32 4.64
CA SER A 73 8.22 19.77 4.41
C SER A 73 8.65 20.58 5.64
N LEU A 74 8.49 20.01 6.84
CA LEU A 74 8.89 20.58 8.12
C LEU A 74 10.30 20.11 8.56
N GLY A 75 11.02 19.36 7.74
CA GLY A 75 12.37 18.86 8.04
C GLY A 75 12.40 17.65 8.97
N PHE A 76 11.31 16.90 9.05
CA PHE A 76 11.27 15.58 9.69
C PHE A 76 11.46 14.47 8.67
N VAL A 77 12.20 13.43 9.03
CA VAL A 77 12.41 12.25 8.19
C VAL A 77 11.54 11.11 8.72
N PRO A 78 10.51 10.67 7.98
CA PRO A 78 9.71 9.52 8.38
C PRO A 78 10.56 8.24 8.36
N VAL A 79 10.36 7.39 9.36
CA VAL A 79 10.98 6.05 9.45
C VAL A 79 10.21 5.08 8.54
N PRO A 80 10.87 4.10 7.87
CA PRO A 80 10.19 3.08 7.08
C PRO A 80 9.08 2.37 7.86
N LYS A 81 7.94 2.15 7.22
CA LYS A 81 6.75 1.57 7.85
C LYS A 81 7.02 0.15 8.36
N GLU A 82 7.84 -0.60 7.63
CA GLU A 82 8.24 -1.97 7.95
C GLU A 82 8.99 -2.03 9.29
N ASP A 83 9.86 -1.06 9.56
CA ASP A 83 10.61 -0.98 10.82
C ASP A 83 9.69 -0.63 11.99
N VAL A 84 8.76 0.31 11.79
CA VAL A 84 7.74 0.66 12.80
C VAL A 84 6.87 -0.56 13.09
N TRP A 85 6.42 -1.28 12.06
CA TRP A 85 5.61 -2.48 12.19
C TRP A 85 6.35 -3.59 12.93
N ALA A 86 7.59 -3.89 12.54
CA ALA A 86 8.43 -4.90 13.18
C ALA A 86 8.68 -4.54 14.66
N PHE A 87 8.91 -3.26 14.95
CA PHE A 87 9.10 -2.78 16.31
C PHE A 87 7.84 -2.95 17.16
N LEU A 88 6.67 -2.54 16.66
CA LEU A 88 5.41 -2.64 17.37
C LEU A 88 4.98 -4.10 17.58
N THR A 89 5.26 -4.96 16.61
CA THR A 89 5.04 -6.41 16.71
C THR A 89 5.96 -7.03 17.76
N LYS A 90 7.25 -6.68 17.75
CA LYS A 90 8.22 -7.11 18.77
C LYS A 90 7.84 -6.64 20.18
N LYS A 91 7.23 -5.46 20.30
CA LYS A 91 6.71 -4.92 21.57
C LYS A 91 5.36 -5.52 21.98
N GLY A 92 4.73 -6.32 21.11
CA GLY A 92 3.42 -6.92 21.36
C GLY A 92 2.25 -5.93 21.34
N VAL A 93 2.48 -4.70 20.83
CA VAL A 93 1.43 -3.69 20.65
C VAL A 93 0.53 -4.09 19.47
N ILE A 94 1.15 -4.49 18.37
CA ILE A 94 0.49 -5.14 17.24
C ILE A 94 0.65 -6.64 17.42
N ARG A 95 -0.44 -7.37 17.30
CA ARG A 95 -0.40 -8.83 17.23
C ARG A 95 -0.49 -9.20 15.77
N GLU A 96 0.52 -9.88 15.24
CA GLU A 96 0.36 -10.60 13.98
C GLU A 96 -0.73 -11.62 14.20
N VAL A 97 -1.88 -11.37 13.61
CA VAL A 97 -2.91 -12.39 13.48
C VAL A 97 -2.32 -13.38 12.47
N SER A 98 -1.71 -14.45 12.99
CA SER A 98 -1.22 -15.55 12.18
C SER A 98 -2.27 -15.90 11.10
N PRO A 99 -1.87 -16.22 9.86
CA PRO A 99 -2.78 -16.56 8.77
C PRO A 99 -3.59 -17.86 9.00
N ILE A 100 -3.58 -18.41 10.22
CA ILE A 100 -4.74 -19.11 10.80
C ILE A 100 -5.95 -18.13 10.95
N SER A 101 -6.11 -17.18 10.03
CA SER A 101 -7.41 -16.61 9.73
C SER A 101 -8.19 -17.72 9.07
N ILE A 102 -8.86 -18.52 9.90
CA ILE A 102 -10.01 -19.33 9.53
C ILE A 102 -10.75 -18.57 8.41
N SER A 103 -10.75 -19.13 7.20
CA SER A 103 -11.38 -18.50 6.03
C SER A 103 -12.75 -17.94 6.43
N PRO A 104 -13.18 -16.77 5.92
CA PRO A 104 -14.51 -16.24 6.20
C PRO A 104 -15.60 -17.31 6.09
N ALA A 105 -15.49 -18.22 5.11
CA ALA A 105 -16.36 -19.37 4.96
C ALA A 105 -16.30 -20.35 6.14
N THR A 106 -15.10 -20.74 6.59
CA THR A 106 -14.90 -21.63 7.75
C THR A 106 -15.41 -20.99 9.05
N ARG A 107 -15.33 -19.66 9.19
CA ARG A 107 -15.82 -18.92 10.36
C ARG A 107 -17.35 -18.92 10.44
N VAL A 108 -18.00 -18.70 9.29
CA VAL A 108 -19.46 -18.81 9.18
C VAL A 108 -19.89 -20.23 9.52
N LEU A 109 -19.26 -21.25 8.94
CA LEU A 109 -19.58 -22.64 9.24
C LEU A 109 -19.37 -23.01 10.72
N ALA A 110 -18.33 -22.50 11.36
CA ALA A 110 -18.07 -22.75 12.79
C ALA A 110 -19.13 -22.10 13.68
N LYS A 111 -19.59 -20.90 13.31
CA LYS A 111 -20.68 -20.19 13.99
C LYS A 111 -22.03 -20.90 13.79
N GLU A 112 -22.30 -21.36 12.57
CA GLU A 112 -23.53 -22.12 12.29
C GLU A 112 -23.51 -23.46 13.02
N ALA A 113 -22.38 -24.18 13.08
CA ALA A 113 -22.29 -25.46 13.78
C ALA A 113 -22.65 -25.39 15.27
N SER A 114 -22.45 -24.25 15.93
CA SER A 114 -22.84 -24.05 17.34
C SER A 114 -24.33 -23.75 17.54
N GLY A 115 -25.13 -23.59 16.48
CA GLY A 115 -26.56 -23.37 16.56
C GLY A 115 -27.41 -24.62 16.83
N ASP A 116 -28.73 -24.44 16.88
CA ASP A 116 -29.73 -25.49 17.14
C ASP A 116 -30.10 -26.27 15.87
N TRP A 117 -29.09 -26.78 15.18
CA TRP A 117 -29.28 -27.62 14.00
C TRP A 117 -29.61 -29.06 14.37
N THR A 118 -30.30 -29.74 13.44
CA THR A 118 -30.53 -31.18 13.56
C THR A 118 -29.21 -31.94 13.62
N PRO A 119 -29.15 -33.11 14.28
CA PRO A 119 -27.93 -33.91 14.37
C PRO A 119 -27.33 -34.27 13.00
N ALA A 120 -28.18 -34.50 12.00
CA ALA A 120 -27.74 -34.74 10.63
C ALA A 120 -27.05 -33.52 10.02
N MET A 121 -27.61 -32.32 10.21
CA MET A 121 -27.05 -31.07 9.71
C MET A 121 -25.72 -30.71 10.40
N LYS A 122 -25.61 -30.94 11.72
CA LYS A 122 -24.35 -30.75 12.45
C LYS A 122 -23.22 -31.59 11.87
N ARG A 123 -23.49 -32.85 11.51
CA ARG A 123 -22.50 -33.73 10.84
C ARG A 123 -22.04 -33.17 9.49
N HIS A 124 -22.96 -32.62 8.69
CA HIS A 124 -22.60 -32.00 7.42
C HIS A 124 -21.76 -30.74 7.60
N LEU A 125 -22.07 -29.90 8.59
CA LEU A 125 -21.31 -28.70 8.91
C LEU A 125 -19.90 -29.04 9.42
N GLU A 126 -19.78 -30.05 10.29
CA GLU A 126 -18.48 -30.55 10.77
C GLU A 126 -17.63 -31.13 9.64
N GLU A 127 -18.24 -31.87 8.72
CA GLU A 127 -17.54 -32.41 7.54
C GLU A 127 -17.04 -31.28 6.62
N ALA A 128 -17.88 -30.28 6.33
CA ALA A 128 -17.48 -29.11 5.55
C ALA A 128 -16.38 -28.29 6.24
N LEU A 129 -16.40 -28.19 7.58
CA LEU A 129 -15.33 -27.57 8.36
C LEU A 129 -14.01 -28.32 8.21
N ARG A 130 -14.02 -29.65 8.33
CA ARG A 130 -12.82 -30.49 8.15
C ARG A 130 -12.22 -30.33 6.76
N GLN A 131 -13.05 -30.33 5.73
CA GLN A 131 -12.61 -30.14 4.34
C GLN A 131 -11.98 -28.76 4.13
N ASN A 132 -12.61 -27.71 4.65
CA ASN A 132 -12.08 -26.35 4.52
C ASN A 132 -10.76 -26.15 5.26
N LEU A 133 -10.59 -26.76 6.43
CA LEU A 133 -9.33 -26.74 7.17
C LEU A 133 -8.23 -27.53 6.43
N ALA A 134 -8.57 -28.69 5.84
CA ALA A 134 -7.62 -29.46 5.04
C ALA A 134 -7.16 -28.71 3.77
N ILE A 135 -8.05 -27.96 3.12
CA ILE A 135 -7.69 -27.13 1.96
C ILE A 135 -6.77 -25.96 2.38
N GLN A 136 -7.00 -25.37 3.56
CA GLN A 136 -6.14 -24.31 4.09
C GLN A 136 -4.72 -24.81 4.38
N THR A 137 -4.58 -25.97 5.03
CA THR A 137 -3.25 -26.54 5.31
C THR A 137 -2.48 -26.91 4.04
N LEU A 138 -3.18 -27.26 2.95
CA LEU A 138 -2.57 -27.51 1.64
C LEU A 138 -2.11 -26.22 0.94
N LYS A 139 -2.87 -25.12 1.06
CA LYS A 139 -2.49 -23.80 0.52
C LYS A 139 -1.34 -23.16 1.29
N GLU A 140 -1.22 -23.48 2.57
CA GLU A 140 -0.16 -22.97 3.45
C GLU A 140 1.16 -23.73 3.33
N LYS A 141 1.20 -24.91 2.67
CA LYS A 141 2.47 -25.51 2.29
C LYS A 141 3.18 -24.51 1.38
N PRO A 142 4.34 -23.96 1.78
CA PRO A 142 5.02 -22.98 0.96
C PRO A 142 5.31 -23.64 -0.39
N THR A 143 4.84 -23.04 -1.48
CA THR A 143 5.55 -23.18 -2.76
C THR A 143 6.99 -22.85 -2.45
N SER A 144 7.84 -23.89 -2.45
CA SER A 144 9.27 -23.79 -2.20
C SER A 144 9.79 -22.53 -2.86
N PRO A 145 10.46 -21.62 -2.13
CA PRO A 145 11.10 -20.50 -2.77
C PRO A 145 12.06 -21.07 -3.81
N LEU A 146 12.04 -20.48 -5.00
CA LEU A 146 13.03 -20.67 -6.05
C LEU A 146 14.39 -20.90 -5.41
N SER A 147 14.96 -22.06 -5.72
CA SER A 147 16.31 -22.48 -5.37
C SER A 147 17.26 -21.28 -5.35
N GLN A 148 17.86 -21.00 -4.18
CA GLN A 148 18.94 -20.02 -3.99
C GLN A 148 20.24 -20.37 -4.76
N GLU A 149 20.15 -21.22 -5.78
CA GLU A 149 21.25 -21.76 -6.56
C GLU A 149 21.58 -20.91 -7.79
N VAL A 150 20.87 -19.79 -8.02
CA VAL A 150 21.08 -18.86 -9.16
C VAL A 150 21.85 -17.59 -8.76
N LEU A 151 22.27 -17.46 -7.49
CA LEU A 151 23.01 -16.28 -7.00
C LEU A 151 24.39 -16.61 -6.42
N ARG A 152 25.12 -17.56 -7.03
CA ARG A 152 26.56 -17.73 -6.81
C ARG A 152 27.32 -17.59 -8.12
#